data_AF-A0AAD5S9U7-F1
#
_entry.id   AF-A0AAD5S9U7-F1
#
_cell.length_a   1.000
_cell.length_b   1.000
_cell.length_c   1.000
_cell.angle_alpha   90.00
_cell.angle_beta   90.00
_cell.angle_gamma   90.00
#
_symmetry.space_group_name_H-M   'P 1'
#
loop_
_entity.id
_entity.type
_entity.pdbx_description
1 polymer ?
#
loop_
_entity_poly.entity_id
_entity_poly.type
_entity_poly.pdbx_seq_one_letter_code
_entity_poly.pdbx_strand_id
1 'polypeptide(L)'
;MISNILSSHKITIIDAADDWPALTKWKNTDYLEEALGSKEVTVAITPNGLADAIFDNHFVLPYEEQTTISALFDKLPTSESSDEASAQWRDGEPAPDGPVYYVQSQNNNLHEDFMDLLKADLPETVGFASEALGRDPDAVNFWLGESRAVTSLHKDHYENLYVVIA
;
A
#
# COMPACT_ATOMS: atom_id res chain seq x y z
N MET A 1 -14.05 25.22 18.55
CA MET A 1 -13.58 23.89 18.97
C MET A 1 -13.67 23.06 17.70
N ILE A 2 -12.60 22.82 16.95
CA ILE A 2 -11.48 21.93 17.26
C ILE A 2 -10.19 22.57 16.69
N SER A 3 -9.17 22.78 17.53
CA SER A 3 -7.86 23.33 17.11
C SER A 3 -6.70 22.50 17.64
N ASN A 4 -6.90 21.21 17.89
CA ASN A 4 -5.96 20.41 18.68
C ASN A 4 -5.21 19.32 17.91
N ILE A 5 -5.33 19.22 16.58
CA ILE A 5 -4.33 18.50 15.78
C ILE A 5 -3.19 19.48 15.46
N LEU A 6 -2.61 20.10 16.50
CA LEU A 6 -1.48 21.04 16.39
C LEU A 6 -0.18 20.46 16.95
N SER A 7 -0.17 19.16 17.24
CA SER A 7 1.02 18.46 17.69
C SER A 7 1.51 17.60 16.54
N SER A 8 2.68 17.89 15.97
CA SER A 8 3.34 17.10 14.92
C SER A 8 3.87 15.75 15.43
N HIS A 9 3.21 15.17 16.44
CA HIS A 9 3.57 13.89 17.02
C HIS A 9 2.85 12.78 16.28
N LYS A 10 3.60 11.76 15.90
CA LYS A 10 3.04 10.52 15.38
C LYS A 10 2.34 9.78 16.52
N ILE A 11 1.12 9.33 16.27
CA ILE A 11 0.35 8.51 17.21
C ILE A 11 -0.08 7.21 16.52
N THR A 12 -0.23 6.16 17.31
CA THR A 12 -0.86 4.90 16.88
C THR A 12 -2.20 4.80 17.60
N ILE A 13 -3.26 4.59 16.84
CA ILE A 13 -4.60 4.35 17.38
C ILE A 13 -4.87 2.86 17.21
N ILE A 14 -5.10 2.18 18.33
CA ILE A 14 -5.51 0.77 18.34
C ILE A 14 -7.03 0.67 18.23
N ASP A 15 -7.51 -0.44 17.68
CA ASP A 15 -8.92 -0.80 17.58
C ASP A 15 -9.78 0.14 16.70
N ALA A 16 -9.17 1.07 15.97
CA ALA A 16 -9.87 2.07 15.15
C ALA A 16 -10.51 1.52 13.87
N ALA A 17 -10.14 0.31 13.46
CA ALA A 17 -10.64 -0.37 12.26
C ALA A 17 -11.30 -1.71 12.60
N ASP A 18 -11.53 -2.03 13.88
CA ASP A 18 -12.01 -3.35 14.34
C ASP A 18 -13.36 -3.76 13.76
N ASP A 19 -14.18 -2.77 13.37
CA ASP A 19 -15.48 -2.97 12.74
C ASP A 19 -15.39 -3.13 11.21
N TRP A 20 -14.21 -3.00 10.60
CA TRP A 20 -14.02 -3.14 9.15
C TRP A 20 -14.02 -4.63 8.77
N PRO A 21 -14.96 -5.09 7.91
CA PRO A 21 -14.96 -6.48 7.49
C PRO A 21 -13.66 -6.92 6.79
N ALA A 22 -12.91 -5.97 6.22
CA ALA A 22 -11.58 -6.20 5.64
C ALA A 22 -10.62 -6.92 6.60
N LEU A 23 -10.59 -6.59 7.90
CA LEU A 23 -9.70 -7.23 8.89
C LEU A 23 -9.95 -8.75 9.04
N THR A 24 -11.13 -9.22 8.67
CA THR A 24 -11.46 -10.65 8.68
C THR A 24 -11.33 -11.27 7.29
N LYS A 25 -11.79 -10.57 6.25
CA LYS A 25 -11.87 -11.10 4.89
C LYS A 25 -10.52 -11.13 4.16
N TRP A 26 -9.63 -10.17 4.43
CA TRP A 26 -8.38 -10.00 3.66
C TRP A 26 -7.19 -10.73 4.30
N LYS A 27 -7.44 -11.70 5.19
CA LYS A 27 -6.37 -12.44 5.90
C LYS A 27 -5.48 -13.28 4.99
N ASN A 28 -5.99 -13.63 3.82
CA ASN A 28 -5.21 -14.28 2.77
C ASN A 28 -5.59 -13.68 1.41
N THR A 29 -4.82 -14.01 0.39
CA THR A 29 -5.01 -13.48 -0.97
C THR A 29 -6.25 -14.06 -1.64
N ASP A 30 -6.77 -15.23 -1.23
CA ASP A 30 -7.89 -15.92 -1.89
C ASP A 30 -9.12 -15.02 -2.08
N TYR A 31 -9.52 -14.31 -1.00
CA TYR A 31 -10.68 -13.42 -1.06
C TYR A 31 -10.43 -12.22 -1.99
N LEU A 32 -9.24 -11.61 -1.89
CA LEU A 32 -8.86 -10.49 -2.75
C LEU A 32 -8.74 -10.92 -4.21
N GLU A 33 -8.29 -12.14 -4.47
CA GLU A 33 -8.22 -12.70 -5.81
C GLU A 33 -9.62 -12.96 -6.38
N GLU A 34 -10.55 -13.50 -5.58
CA GLU A 34 -11.95 -13.64 -5.98
C GLU A 34 -12.61 -12.29 -6.27
N ALA A 35 -12.39 -11.30 -5.40
CA ALA A 35 -13.04 -9.99 -5.50
C ALA A 35 -12.42 -9.07 -6.56
N LEU A 36 -11.09 -9.09 -6.71
CA LEU A 36 -10.33 -8.13 -7.51
C LEU A 36 -9.55 -8.77 -8.65
N GLY A 37 -9.53 -10.10 -8.81
CA GLY A 37 -8.58 -10.79 -9.68
C GLY A 37 -8.55 -10.31 -11.14
N SER A 38 -9.67 -9.84 -11.68
CA SER A 38 -9.78 -9.28 -13.03
C SER A 38 -9.56 -7.78 -13.12
N LYS A 39 -9.46 -7.07 -11.99
CA LYS A 39 -9.22 -5.63 -11.94
C LYS A 39 -7.81 -5.33 -12.44
N GLU A 40 -7.72 -4.48 -13.45
CA GLU A 40 -6.45 -3.93 -13.93
C GLU A 40 -5.94 -2.86 -12.96
N VAL A 41 -4.64 -2.91 -12.67
CA VAL A 41 -3.96 -2.02 -11.73
C VAL A 41 -2.61 -1.62 -12.29
N THR A 42 -2.17 -0.41 -11.96
CA THR A 42 -0.79 0.02 -12.19
C THR A 42 0.10 -0.53 -11.09
N VAL A 43 1.12 -1.30 -11.48
CA VAL A 43 2.11 -1.89 -10.57
C VAL A 43 3.46 -1.23 -10.82
N ALA A 44 4.08 -0.73 -9.76
CA ALA A 44 5.48 -0.32 -9.77
C ALA A 44 6.38 -1.55 -9.68
N ILE A 45 7.35 -1.63 -10.58
CA ILE A 45 8.28 -2.73 -10.71
C ILE A 45 9.69 -2.17 -10.58
N THR A 46 10.44 -2.70 -9.63
CA THR A 46 11.83 -2.27 -9.36
C THR A 46 12.75 -3.48 -9.32
N PRO A 47 14.01 -3.35 -9.76
CA PRO A 47 14.96 -4.45 -9.67
C PRO A 47 15.39 -4.75 -8.23
N ASN A 48 15.23 -3.79 -7.31
CA ASN A 48 15.83 -3.80 -5.98
C ASN A 48 14.87 -3.29 -4.89
N GLY A 49 13.57 -3.23 -5.15
CA GLY A 49 12.57 -2.77 -4.19
C GLY A 49 12.50 -1.26 -3.95
N LEU A 50 13.43 -0.47 -4.51
CA LEU A 50 13.56 0.95 -4.24
C LEU A 50 12.92 1.78 -5.36
N ALA A 51 11.64 2.12 -5.17
CA ALA A 51 10.97 3.14 -5.97
C ALA A 51 11.31 4.55 -5.43
N ASP A 52 11.27 5.55 -6.33
CA ASP A 52 11.44 6.96 -5.99
C ASP A 52 12.71 7.21 -5.13
N ALA A 53 13.82 6.65 -5.60
CA ALA A 53 15.05 6.53 -4.83
C ALA A 53 16.26 7.12 -5.58
N ILE A 54 17.32 7.45 -4.83
CA ILE A 54 18.61 7.79 -5.43
C ILE A 54 19.34 6.49 -5.77
N PHE A 55 19.63 6.28 -7.05
CA PHE A 55 20.44 5.18 -7.56
C PHE A 55 21.46 5.72 -8.56
N ASP A 56 22.74 5.37 -8.37
CA ASP A 56 23.86 5.83 -9.21
C ASP A 56 23.84 7.36 -9.48
N ASN A 57 23.69 8.17 -8.44
CA ASN A 57 23.59 9.64 -8.49
C ASN A 57 22.38 10.21 -9.29
N HIS A 58 21.39 9.39 -9.61
CA HIS A 58 20.15 9.83 -10.25
C HIS A 58 18.97 9.56 -9.34
N PHE A 59 17.95 10.40 -9.41
CA PHE A 59 16.63 10.07 -8.88
C PHE A 59 15.91 9.21 -9.89
N VAL A 60 15.63 7.96 -9.51
CA VAL A 60 15.07 6.93 -10.40
C VAL A 60 13.64 6.62 -9.98
N LEU A 61 12.76 6.62 -10.96
CA LEU A 61 11.36 6.21 -10.84
C LEU A 61 11.25 4.70 -11.11
N PRO A 62 10.23 4.02 -10.55
CA PRO A 62 9.95 2.64 -10.92
C PRO A 62 9.56 2.52 -12.39
N TYR A 63 9.70 1.32 -12.95
CA TYR A 63 8.99 0.96 -14.18
C TYR A 63 7.53 0.67 -13.81
N GLU A 64 6.58 1.27 -14.51
CA GLU A 64 5.15 1.05 -14.28
C GLU A 64 4.55 0.18 -15.38
N GLU A 65 3.77 -0.81 -14.98
CA GLU A 65 3.05 -1.70 -15.88
C GLU A 65 1.59 -1.84 -15.44
N GLN A 66 0.67 -1.87 -16.40
CA GLN A 66 -0.70 -2.28 -16.13
C GLN A 66 -0.83 -3.79 -16.23
N THR A 67 -1.38 -4.40 -15.18
CA THR A 67 -1.63 -5.85 -15.11
C THR A 67 -2.86 -6.13 -14.25
N THR A 68 -3.34 -7.38 -14.21
CA THR A 68 -4.47 -7.75 -13.35
C THR A 68 -3.99 -8.14 -11.95
N ILE A 69 -4.84 -8.00 -10.93
CA ILE A 69 -4.52 -8.44 -9.56
C ILE A 69 -4.18 -9.94 -9.50
N SER A 70 -4.87 -10.80 -10.25
CA SER A 70 -4.55 -12.24 -10.27
C SER A 70 -3.15 -12.49 -10.87
N ALA A 71 -2.79 -11.80 -11.97
CA ALA A 71 -1.45 -11.87 -12.53
C ALA A 71 -0.36 -11.28 -11.60
N LEU A 72 -0.72 -10.31 -10.76
CA LEU A 72 0.16 -9.80 -9.70
C LEU A 72 0.34 -10.85 -8.60
N PHE A 73 -0.72 -11.51 -8.12
CA PHE A 73 -0.60 -12.55 -7.10
C PHE A 73 0.27 -13.73 -7.57
N ASP A 74 0.20 -14.12 -8.84
CA ASP A 74 1.10 -15.13 -9.44
C ASP A 74 2.59 -14.75 -9.37
N LYS A 75 2.91 -13.45 -9.31
CA LYS A 75 4.27 -12.92 -9.25
C LYS A 75 4.78 -12.70 -7.83
N LEU A 76 3.89 -12.55 -6.86
CA LEU A 76 4.27 -12.27 -5.47
C LEU A 76 4.87 -13.54 -4.83
N PRO A 77 5.97 -13.42 -4.08
CA PRO A 77 6.57 -14.57 -3.41
C PRO A 77 5.61 -15.13 -2.35
N THR A 78 5.56 -16.46 -2.24
CA THR A 78 4.82 -17.12 -1.16
C THR A 78 5.60 -17.01 0.15
N SER A 79 4.89 -17.02 1.29
CA SER A 79 5.47 -16.83 2.62
C SER A 79 6.56 -17.84 3.02
N GLU A 80 6.70 -18.96 2.30
CA GLU A 80 7.75 -19.95 2.56
C GLU A 80 9.07 -19.66 1.82
N SER A 81 9.06 -18.87 0.75
CA SER A 81 10.26 -18.58 -0.05
C SER A 81 10.97 -17.27 0.32
N SER A 82 10.32 -16.40 1.10
CA SER A 82 10.80 -15.04 1.38
C SER A 82 11.88 -14.96 2.46
N ASP A 83 11.91 -15.88 3.42
CA ASP A 83 12.61 -15.65 4.69
C ASP A 83 14.11 -15.97 4.63
N GLU A 84 14.53 -16.93 3.80
CA GLU A 84 15.94 -17.31 3.69
C GLU A 84 16.72 -16.42 2.69
N ALA A 85 16.09 -16.01 1.58
CA ALA A 85 16.73 -15.19 0.54
C ALA A 85 16.83 -13.70 0.93
N SER A 86 15.88 -13.18 1.70
CA SER A 86 15.85 -11.77 2.14
C SER A 86 16.86 -11.45 3.24
N ALA A 87 17.23 -12.42 4.08
CA ALA A 87 18.09 -12.20 5.24
C ALA A 87 19.54 -11.78 4.90
N GLN A 88 20.00 -11.98 3.66
CA GLN A 88 21.34 -11.60 3.20
C GLN A 88 21.35 -10.49 2.14
N TRP A 89 20.17 -10.03 1.72
CA TRP A 89 20.05 -9.01 0.69
C TRP A 89 20.36 -7.61 1.25
N ARG A 90 20.96 -6.76 0.42
CA ARG A 90 21.38 -5.40 0.80
C ARG A 90 20.61 -4.39 -0.03
N ASP A 91 20.11 -3.35 0.63
CA ASP A 91 19.45 -2.22 -0.01
C ASP A 91 20.27 -1.69 -1.19
N GLY A 92 19.62 -1.53 -2.34
CA GLY A 92 20.23 -1.03 -3.57
C GLY A 92 20.70 -2.09 -4.55
N GLU A 93 20.99 -3.31 -4.10
CA GLU A 93 21.37 -4.42 -4.98
C GLU A 93 20.14 -5.06 -5.64
N PRO A 94 20.24 -5.61 -6.86
CA PRO A 94 19.16 -6.38 -7.46
C PRO A 94 18.66 -7.48 -6.52
N ALA A 95 17.35 -7.63 -6.42
CA ALA A 95 16.73 -8.68 -5.64
C ALA A 95 17.08 -10.06 -6.26
N PRO A 96 17.49 -11.04 -5.43
CA PRO A 96 18.03 -12.30 -5.91
C PRO A 96 17.02 -13.15 -6.69
N ASP A 97 15.73 -13.02 -6.37
CA ASP A 97 14.64 -13.85 -6.91
C ASP A 97 13.80 -13.13 -7.97
N GLY A 98 14.36 -12.10 -8.60
CA GLY A 98 13.70 -11.31 -9.63
C GLY A 98 13.18 -9.96 -9.14
N PRO A 99 12.44 -9.23 -9.99
CA PRO A 99 11.97 -7.88 -9.70
C PRO A 99 10.98 -7.87 -8.53
N VAL A 100 10.86 -6.70 -7.90
CA VAL A 100 9.98 -6.42 -6.77
C VAL A 100 8.76 -5.63 -7.25
N TYR A 101 7.57 -6.09 -6.88
CA TYR A 101 6.27 -5.55 -7.30
C TYR A 101 5.55 -4.80 -6.18
N TYR A 102 4.96 -3.64 -6.50
CA TYR A 102 4.21 -2.83 -5.55
C TYR A 102 3.09 -2.03 -6.20
N VAL A 103 1.85 -2.23 -5.76
CA VAL A 103 0.72 -1.32 -6.01
C VAL A 103 0.86 -0.14 -5.04
N GLN A 104 1.35 0.99 -5.57
CA GLN A 104 1.72 2.15 -4.76
C GLN A 104 1.19 3.50 -5.25
N SER A 105 0.27 3.51 -6.22
CA SER A 105 -0.23 4.77 -6.74
C SER A 105 -0.96 5.57 -5.64
N GLN A 106 -0.54 6.83 -5.44
CA GLN A 106 -1.06 7.71 -4.39
C GLN A 106 -2.06 8.74 -4.92
N ASN A 107 -2.89 8.34 -5.89
CA ASN A 107 -3.77 9.21 -6.66
C ASN A 107 -5.25 8.91 -6.40
N ASN A 108 -5.63 8.61 -5.15
CA ASN A 108 -6.98 8.21 -4.77
C ASN A 108 -7.41 6.85 -5.37
N ASN A 109 -6.44 5.95 -5.55
CA ASN A 109 -6.68 4.70 -6.27
C ASN A 109 -7.73 3.81 -5.59
N LEU A 110 -7.93 3.87 -4.26
CA LEU A 110 -8.97 3.05 -3.61
C LEU A 110 -10.35 3.43 -4.17
N HIS A 111 -10.68 4.72 -4.18
CA HIS A 111 -11.98 5.19 -4.64
C HIS A 111 -12.15 5.07 -6.14
N GLU A 112 -11.11 5.41 -6.92
CA GLU A 112 -11.19 5.38 -8.38
C GLU A 112 -11.20 3.96 -8.94
N ASP A 113 -10.44 3.05 -8.33
CA ASP A 113 -10.19 1.74 -8.91
C ASP A 113 -10.86 0.57 -8.20
N PHE A 114 -11.04 0.62 -6.88
CA PHE A 114 -11.37 -0.57 -6.09
C PHE A 114 -12.65 -0.46 -5.28
N MET A 115 -13.13 0.74 -4.96
CA MET A 115 -14.18 0.94 -3.96
C MET A 115 -15.51 0.31 -4.38
N ASP A 116 -15.84 0.28 -5.67
CA ASP A 116 -17.05 -0.42 -6.15
C ASP A 116 -17.05 -1.92 -5.82
N LEU A 117 -15.86 -2.53 -5.80
CA LEU A 117 -15.65 -3.94 -5.48
C LEU A 117 -15.50 -4.18 -3.97
N LEU A 118 -14.98 -3.21 -3.23
CA LEU A 118 -14.60 -3.35 -1.81
C LEU A 118 -15.49 -2.58 -0.82
N LYS A 119 -16.54 -1.90 -1.28
CA LYS A 119 -17.46 -1.12 -0.42
C LYS A 119 -18.12 -1.90 0.72
N ALA A 120 -18.17 -3.23 0.61
CA ALA A 120 -18.70 -4.09 1.67
C ALA A 120 -17.66 -4.40 2.76
N ASP A 121 -16.41 -4.00 2.56
CA ASP A 121 -15.27 -4.35 3.41
C ASP A 121 -14.66 -3.14 4.10
N LEU A 122 -14.81 -1.96 3.51
CA LEU A 122 -14.21 -0.72 3.95
C LEU A 122 -15.26 0.40 4.02
N PRO A 123 -15.13 1.33 4.97
CA PRO A 123 -15.93 2.55 4.95
C PRO A 123 -15.46 3.49 3.83
N GLU A 124 -16.34 4.37 3.36
CA GLU A 124 -15.99 5.39 2.36
C GLU A 124 -14.98 6.42 2.92
N THR A 125 -15.05 6.71 4.22
CA THR A 125 -14.16 7.63 4.94
C THR A 125 -13.98 7.19 6.40
N VAL A 126 -12.99 7.79 7.09
CA VAL A 126 -12.75 7.56 8.52
C VAL A 126 -13.37 8.69 9.33
N GLY A 127 -14.59 8.48 9.82
CA GLY A 127 -15.44 9.54 10.38
C GLY A 127 -14.80 10.40 11.47
N PHE A 128 -14.08 9.80 12.42
CA PHE A 128 -13.42 10.56 13.49
C PHE A 128 -12.33 11.50 12.96
N ALA A 129 -11.63 11.10 11.89
CA ALA A 129 -10.57 11.91 11.29
C ALA A 129 -11.18 13.08 10.51
N SER A 130 -12.23 12.84 9.72
CA SER A 130 -12.95 13.90 9.02
C SER A 130 -13.52 14.94 9.99
N GLU A 131 -14.12 14.50 11.10
CA GLU A 131 -14.65 15.39 12.14
C GLU A 131 -13.54 16.24 12.78
N ALA A 132 -12.42 15.61 13.15
CA ALA A 132 -11.33 16.28 13.84
C ALA A 132 -10.57 17.27 12.93
N LEU A 133 -10.40 16.95 11.65
CA LEU A 133 -9.74 17.80 10.65
C LEU A 133 -10.69 18.81 10.00
N GLY A 134 -12.01 18.64 10.17
CA GLY A 134 -13.03 19.50 9.58
C GLY A 134 -13.15 19.38 8.06
N ARG A 135 -12.69 18.27 7.49
CA ARG A 135 -12.71 17.99 6.04
C ARG A 135 -12.55 16.50 5.76
N ASP A 136 -13.07 16.07 4.60
CA ASP A 136 -12.85 14.73 4.07
C ASP A 136 -11.44 14.57 3.46
N PRO A 137 -10.92 13.33 3.34
CA PRO A 137 -9.62 13.08 2.75
C PRO A 137 -9.58 13.54 1.29
N ASP A 138 -8.44 14.12 0.89
CA ASP A 138 -8.20 14.47 -0.52
C ASP A 138 -7.95 13.24 -1.39
N ALA A 139 -7.47 12.13 -0.79
CA ALA A 139 -7.26 10.85 -1.43
C ALA A 139 -7.34 9.70 -0.41
N VAL A 140 -7.85 8.55 -0.84
CA VAL A 140 -7.76 7.28 -0.12
C VAL A 140 -7.05 6.27 -1.02
N ASN A 141 -5.97 5.69 -0.52
CA ASN A 141 -5.09 4.83 -1.32
C ASN A 141 -5.07 3.40 -0.79
N PHE A 142 -5.20 2.44 -1.71
CA PHE A 142 -4.95 1.02 -1.52
C PHE A 142 -3.48 0.72 -1.83
N TRP A 143 -2.89 -0.11 -0.97
CA TRP A 143 -1.48 -0.51 -1.04
C TRP A 143 -1.38 -2.03 -0.95
N LEU A 144 -0.63 -2.63 -1.87
CA LEU A 144 -0.38 -4.07 -1.90
C LEU A 144 0.98 -4.32 -2.55
N GLY A 145 1.90 -4.97 -1.85
CA GLY A 145 3.22 -5.25 -2.39
C GLY A 145 4.02 -6.22 -1.54
N GLU A 146 5.24 -6.44 -1.99
CA GLU A 146 6.17 -7.33 -1.32
C GLU A 146 6.82 -6.72 -0.08
N SER A 147 7.27 -7.56 0.84
CA SER A 147 8.11 -7.15 1.97
C SER A 147 9.43 -6.47 1.56
N ARG A 148 9.87 -6.72 0.32
CA ARG A 148 11.08 -6.12 -0.28
C ARG A 148 10.83 -4.74 -0.87
N ALA A 149 9.58 -4.31 -1.05
CA ALA A 149 9.26 -2.98 -1.56
C ALA A 149 9.48 -1.95 -0.44
N VAL A 150 10.44 -1.04 -0.65
CA VAL A 150 10.84 -0.05 0.35
C VAL A 150 10.61 1.34 -0.20
N THR A 151 9.79 2.12 0.49
CA THR A 151 9.63 3.54 0.21
C THR A 151 10.79 4.33 0.81
N SER A 152 11.52 5.06 -0.04
CA SER A 152 12.63 5.91 0.38
C SER A 152 12.17 7.02 1.33
N LEU A 153 13.08 7.56 2.14
CA LEU A 153 12.78 8.66 3.06
C LEU A 153 12.28 9.90 2.30
N HIS A 154 11.06 10.34 2.61
CA HIS A 154 10.46 11.54 2.07
C HIS A 154 9.51 12.18 3.10
N LYS A 155 8.85 13.26 2.71
CA LYS A 155 7.78 13.90 3.48
C LYS A 155 6.66 14.35 2.55
N ASP A 156 5.44 14.25 3.02
CA ASP A 156 4.25 14.74 2.32
C ASP A 156 3.73 16.04 2.95
N HIS A 157 2.91 16.75 2.19
CA HIS A 157 2.18 17.91 2.70
C HIS A 157 0.74 17.54 3.11
N TYR A 158 0.56 16.30 3.59
CA TYR A 158 -0.72 15.73 4.00
C TYR A 158 -0.66 15.23 5.45
N GLU A 159 -1.79 15.34 6.15
CA GLU A 159 -2.04 14.59 7.38
C GLU A 159 -2.42 13.17 6.97
N ASN A 160 -1.56 12.19 7.24
CA ASN A 160 -1.73 10.82 6.73
C ASN A 160 -2.24 9.89 7.85
N LEU A 161 -3.34 9.16 7.58
CA LEU A 161 -3.83 8.07 8.42
C LEU A 161 -3.52 6.75 7.73
N TYR A 162 -2.55 6.02 8.26
CA TYR A 162 -2.14 4.73 7.70
C TYR A 162 -2.79 3.58 8.48
N VAL A 163 -3.54 2.72 7.77
CA VAL A 163 -4.26 1.58 8.36
C VAL A 163 -3.70 0.29 7.74
N VAL A 164 -3.22 -0.62 8.58
CA VAL A 164 -2.72 -1.93 8.17
C VAL A 164 -3.83 -2.96 8.36
N ILE A 165 -4.12 -3.76 7.33
CA ILE A 165 -5.19 -4.76 7.35
C ILE A 165 -4.66 -6.19 7.47
N ALA A 166 -3.64 -6.53 6.69
CA ALA A 166 -3.03 -7.86 6.60
C ALA A 166 -1.52 -7.75 6.37
#